data_AF-A0A1C5T8F5-F1
#
_entry.id   AF-A0A1C5T8F5-F1
#
_cell.length_a   1.000
_cell.length_b   1.000
_cell.length_c   1.000
_cell.angle_alpha   90.00
_cell.angle_beta   90.00
_cell.angle_gamma   90.00
#
_symmetry.space_group_name_H-M   'P 1'
#
loop_
_entity.id
_entity.type
_entity.pdbx_description
1 polymer ?
#
loop_
_entity_poly.entity_id
_entity_poly.type
_entity_poly.pdbx_seq_one_letter_code
_entity_poly.pdbx_strand_id
1 'polypeptide(L)'
;MKEKRRDNKGRILHTGESQRTDGKYLYKYVDAFGNTKYVYAWRLTPTDPTPKGKRVKPSLRELEQQIRRDIEDGINSTGKKMTLCQLYAKQNAQRENVKKSTMKQREQLLRLLKEDKLGARSIDTIKPSDAKEWALRMKEKGFSYNTINNHKRSLKASFYIAIQDDCVRKNPFDFKLSEVLENDTKEKVALTEEQEQALLSFIKTDNVYHKYYDDVLILLKTGLRISELCGLTIMDVDFIHEVVVIDHQLLKSKEQGYYIETPKTKSGS
;
A
#
# COMPACT_ATOMS: atom_id res chain seq x y z
N MET A 1 -28.81 26.50 -42.24
CA MET A 1 -28.74 26.14 -40.81
C MET A 1 -28.30 24.69 -40.70
N LYS A 2 -27.27 24.36 -39.91
CA LYS A 2 -26.94 22.95 -39.62
C LYS A 2 -28.10 22.35 -38.82
N GLU A 3 -28.72 21.31 -39.36
CA GLU A 3 -29.79 20.57 -38.71
C GLU A 3 -29.30 20.03 -37.36
N LYS A 4 -29.96 20.44 -36.27
CA LYS A 4 -29.59 20.02 -34.92
C LYS A 4 -30.21 18.65 -34.65
N ARG A 5 -29.38 17.67 -34.26
CA ARG A 5 -29.86 16.34 -33.85
C ARG A 5 -30.79 16.47 -32.65
N ARG A 6 -31.89 15.72 -32.67
CA ARG A 6 -32.87 15.68 -31.59
C ARG A 6 -33.12 14.24 -31.15
N ASP A 7 -33.55 14.06 -29.92
CA ASP A 7 -34.05 12.78 -29.42
C ASP A 7 -35.51 12.54 -29.84
N ASN A 8 -36.04 11.36 -29.52
CA ASN A 8 -37.44 10.99 -29.77
C ASN A 8 -38.48 11.85 -29.03
N LYS A 9 -38.05 12.74 -28.12
CA LYS A 9 -38.89 13.72 -27.41
C LYS A 9 -38.66 15.15 -27.94
N GLY A 10 -37.93 15.31 -29.05
CA GLY A 10 -37.67 16.60 -29.70
C GLY A 10 -36.59 17.45 -29.03
N ARG A 11 -35.89 16.94 -28.00
CA ARG A 11 -34.83 17.67 -27.28
C ARG A 11 -33.54 17.67 -28.06
N ILE A 12 -32.84 18.80 -28.06
CA ILE A 12 -31.57 18.96 -28.79
C ILE A 12 -30.47 18.14 -28.10
N LEU A 13 -29.77 17.34 -28.89
CA LEU A 13 -28.62 16.54 -28.48
C LEU A 13 -27.32 17.33 -28.75
N HIS A 14 -26.42 17.36 -27.78
CA HIS A 14 -25.12 18.00 -27.87
C HIS A 14 -24.17 17.21 -28.78
N THR A 15 -23.03 17.82 -29.13
CA THR A 15 -21.98 17.15 -29.89
C THR A 15 -21.53 15.88 -29.18
N GLY A 16 -21.50 14.76 -29.91
CA GLY A 16 -21.15 13.45 -29.33
C GLY A 16 -22.34 12.69 -28.74
N GLU A 17 -23.46 13.34 -28.44
CA GLU A 17 -24.69 12.69 -27.97
C GLU A 17 -25.49 12.07 -29.15
N SER A 18 -26.06 10.90 -28.94
CA SER A 18 -27.10 10.32 -29.79
C SER A 18 -28.04 9.40 -28.99
N GLN A 19 -29.23 9.14 -29.52
CA GLN A 19 -30.18 8.18 -28.94
C GLN A 19 -30.23 6.92 -29.81
N ARG A 20 -30.13 5.76 -29.17
CA ARG A 20 -30.24 4.44 -29.81
C ARG A 20 -31.70 4.05 -30.03
N THR A 21 -31.93 3.07 -30.89
CA THR A 21 -33.26 2.51 -31.18
C THR A 21 -33.94 1.89 -29.95
N ASP A 22 -33.17 1.41 -28.97
CA ASP A 22 -33.66 0.89 -27.68
C ASP A 22 -34.03 1.99 -26.67
N GLY A 23 -33.93 3.28 -27.06
CA GLY A 23 -34.22 4.43 -26.22
C GLY A 23 -33.07 4.85 -25.30
N LYS A 24 -31.93 4.14 -25.28
CA LYS A 24 -30.77 4.49 -24.48
C LYS A 24 -29.98 5.61 -25.15
N TYR A 25 -29.54 6.58 -24.37
CA TYR A 25 -28.63 7.62 -24.84
C TYR A 25 -27.18 7.13 -24.84
N LEU A 26 -26.40 7.62 -25.79
CA LEU A 26 -24.97 7.41 -25.86
C LEU A 26 -24.23 8.73 -26.04
N TYR A 27 -23.03 8.81 -25.48
CA TYR A 27 -22.10 9.92 -25.68
C TYR A 27 -20.76 9.35 -26.15
N LYS A 28 -20.33 9.76 -27.35
CA LYS A 28 -19.05 9.42 -27.97
C LYS A 28 -18.04 10.53 -27.66
N TYR A 29 -16.88 10.15 -27.12
CA TYR A 29 -15.79 11.06 -26.82
C TYR A 29 -14.43 10.44 -27.16
N VAL A 30 -13.39 11.27 -27.17
CA VAL A 30 -11.99 10.86 -27.29
C VAL A 30 -11.36 11.03 -25.91
N ASP A 31 -10.71 9.99 -25.39
CA ASP A 31 -10.00 10.06 -24.10
C ASP A 31 -8.66 10.79 -24.21
N ALA A 32 -7.98 11.00 -23.07
CA ALA A 32 -6.69 11.68 -23.00
C ALA A 32 -5.58 10.99 -23.84
N PHE A 33 -5.78 9.73 -24.25
CA PHE A 33 -4.83 8.96 -25.06
C PHE A 33 -5.22 8.89 -26.54
N GLY A 34 -6.22 9.68 -26.98
CA GLY A 34 -6.69 9.69 -28.36
C GLY A 34 -7.62 8.53 -28.73
N ASN A 35 -8.03 7.68 -27.77
CA ASN A 35 -8.92 6.55 -28.07
C ASN A 35 -10.39 6.99 -28.04
N THR A 36 -11.17 6.51 -29.01
CA THR A 36 -12.62 6.72 -29.00
C THR A 36 -13.28 5.83 -27.94
N LYS A 37 -14.06 6.45 -27.05
CA LYS A 37 -14.82 5.79 -25.99
C LYS A 37 -16.30 6.17 -26.08
N TYR A 38 -17.14 5.33 -25.46
CA TYR A 38 -18.58 5.49 -25.43
C TYR A 38 -19.09 5.33 -24.00
N VAL A 39 -19.98 6.21 -23.59
CA VAL A 39 -20.76 6.06 -22.35
C VAL A 39 -22.24 6.01 -22.69
N TYR A 40 -23.02 5.30 -21.88
CA TYR A 40 -24.43 5.07 -22.13
C TYR A 40 -25.27 5.33 -20.88
N ALA A 41 -26.42 5.97 -21.06
CA ALA A 41 -27.38 6.22 -19.98
C ALA A 41 -28.81 6.07 -20.47
N TRP A 42 -29.71 5.66 -19.57
CA TRP A 42 -31.15 5.58 -19.88
C TRP A 42 -31.85 6.95 -19.86
N ARG A 43 -31.16 7.97 -19.38
CA ARG A 43 -31.68 9.31 -19.09
C ARG A 43 -30.76 10.34 -19.72
N LEU A 44 -31.30 11.40 -20.31
CA LEU A 44 -30.50 12.48 -20.89
C LEU A 44 -30.08 13.47 -19.80
N THR A 45 -31.04 13.89 -18.97
CA THR A 45 -30.84 14.85 -17.86
C THR A 45 -31.12 14.19 -16.49
N PRO A 46 -30.64 14.78 -15.37
CA PRO A 46 -30.89 14.25 -14.03
C PRO A 46 -32.38 14.19 -13.66
N THR A 47 -33.16 15.13 -14.22
CA THR A 47 -34.60 15.29 -14.02
C THR A 47 -35.45 14.26 -14.76
N ASP A 48 -34.86 13.52 -15.71
CA ASP A 48 -35.60 12.48 -16.44
C ASP A 48 -35.97 11.31 -15.51
N PRO A 49 -37.16 10.71 -15.66
CA PRO A 49 -37.51 9.48 -14.96
C PRO A 49 -36.70 8.30 -15.48
N THR A 50 -36.31 7.40 -14.59
CA THR A 50 -35.66 6.14 -14.99
C THR A 50 -36.72 5.18 -15.58
N PRO A 51 -36.47 4.53 -16.73
CA PRO A 51 -37.42 3.58 -17.31
C PRO A 51 -37.78 2.46 -16.33
N LYS A 52 -39.04 2.00 -16.38
CA LYS A 52 -39.58 0.96 -15.49
C LYS A 52 -38.69 -0.30 -15.55
N GLY A 53 -38.32 -0.82 -14.37
CA GLY A 53 -37.46 -2.01 -14.24
C GLY A 53 -35.96 -1.76 -14.45
N LYS A 54 -35.50 -0.51 -14.63
CA LYS A 54 -34.07 -0.17 -14.70
C LYS A 54 -33.58 0.44 -13.39
N ARG A 55 -32.31 0.19 -13.05
CA ARG A 55 -31.65 0.80 -11.89
C ARG A 55 -31.40 2.29 -12.14
N VAL A 56 -31.67 3.12 -11.14
CA VAL A 56 -31.31 4.54 -11.15
C VAL A 56 -29.79 4.66 -11.24
N LYS A 57 -29.32 5.38 -12.26
CA LYS A 57 -27.91 5.67 -12.53
C LYS A 57 -27.78 7.12 -13.00
N PRO A 58 -26.59 7.73 -12.94
CA PRO A 58 -26.37 9.06 -13.50
C PRO A 58 -26.89 9.19 -14.93
N SER A 59 -27.45 10.34 -15.25
CA SER A 59 -27.87 10.72 -16.59
C SER A 59 -26.69 10.90 -17.54
N LEU A 60 -26.95 10.93 -18.84
CA LEU A 60 -25.89 11.08 -19.85
C LEU A 60 -25.07 12.35 -19.61
N ARG A 61 -25.73 13.47 -19.30
CA ARG A 61 -25.05 14.76 -19.09
C ARG A 61 -24.26 14.83 -17.78
N GLU A 62 -24.69 14.13 -16.73
CA GLU A 62 -23.85 13.96 -15.53
C GLU A 62 -22.58 13.17 -15.84
N LEU A 63 -22.70 12.11 -16.65
CA LEU A 63 -21.56 11.31 -17.09
C LEU A 63 -20.64 12.10 -18.03
N GLU A 64 -21.20 12.88 -18.96
CA GLU A 64 -20.46 13.79 -19.83
C GLU A 64 -19.66 14.80 -19.01
N GLN A 65 -20.29 15.46 -18.03
CA GLN A 65 -19.61 16.43 -17.18
C GLN A 65 -18.46 15.78 -16.39
N GLN A 66 -18.64 14.56 -15.88
CA GLN A 66 -17.58 13.82 -15.20
C GLN A 66 -16.44 13.45 -16.15
N ILE A 67 -16.76 13.01 -17.37
CA ILE A 67 -15.76 12.69 -18.41
C ILE A 67 -14.98 13.93 -18.80
N ARG A 68 -15.67 15.08 -18.97
CA ARG A 68 -15.01 16.34 -19.33
C ARG A 68 -14.01 16.77 -18.26
N ARG A 69 -14.38 16.70 -16.98
CA ARG A 69 -13.44 16.96 -15.86
C ARG A 69 -12.29 15.96 -15.85
N ASP A 70 -12.55 14.69 -16.10
CA ASP A 70 -11.50 13.67 -16.19
C ASP A 70 -10.53 13.96 -17.36
N ILE A 71 -11.01 14.43 -18.51
CA ILE A 71 -10.17 14.81 -19.66
C ILE A 71 -9.37 16.09 -19.36
N GLU A 72 -10.02 17.11 -18.79
CA GLU A 72 -9.37 18.38 -18.39
C GLU A 72 -8.24 18.12 -17.37
N ASP A 73 -8.45 17.19 -16.45
CA ASP A 73 -7.48 16.79 -15.43
C ASP A 73 -6.48 15.70 -15.92
N GLY A 74 -6.55 15.27 -17.19
CA GLY A 74 -5.65 14.24 -17.73
C GLY A 74 -5.86 12.81 -17.18
N ILE A 75 -6.98 12.54 -16.52
CA ILE A 75 -7.21 11.29 -15.77
C ILE A 75 -7.33 10.07 -16.70
N ASN A 76 -6.52 9.05 -16.40
CA ASN A 76 -6.55 7.77 -17.08
C ASN A 76 -7.81 6.98 -16.74
N SER A 77 -8.78 7.00 -17.66
CA SER A 77 -10.08 6.33 -17.52
C SER A 77 -10.00 4.81 -17.36
N THR A 78 -8.92 4.17 -17.85
CA THR A 78 -8.69 2.72 -17.72
C THR A 78 -7.94 2.43 -16.42
N GLY A 79 -6.90 3.22 -16.12
CA GLY A 79 -6.09 3.09 -14.91
C GLY A 79 -6.91 3.27 -13.63
N LYS A 80 -7.86 4.22 -13.61
CA LYS A 80 -8.73 4.45 -12.45
C LYS A 80 -9.61 3.25 -12.06
N LYS A 81 -9.81 2.29 -12.97
CA LYS A 81 -10.61 1.07 -12.77
C LYS A 81 -9.82 -0.13 -12.24
N MET A 82 -8.50 -0.02 -12.10
CA MET A 82 -7.72 -1.09 -11.48
C MET A 82 -8.11 -1.26 -10.01
N THR A 83 -7.99 -2.49 -9.48
CA THR A 83 -8.27 -2.76 -8.08
C THR A 83 -7.10 -2.36 -7.17
N LEU A 84 -7.34 -2.21 -5.88
CA LEU A 84 -6.27 -1.96 -4.91
C LEU A 84 -5.20 -3.06 -4.91
N CYS A 85 -5.61 -4.33 -5.02
CA CYS A 85 -4.66 -5.45 -5.18
C CYS A 85 -3.80 -5.32 -6.44
N GLN A 86 -4.39 -4.91 -7.57
CA GLN A 86 -3.66 -4.70 -8.81
C GLN A 86 -2.68 -3.53 -8.70
N LEU A 87 -3.11 -2.41 -8.09
CA LEU A 87 -2.25 -1.26 -7.84
C LEU A 87 -1.04 -1.63 -6.97
N TYR A 88 -1.28 -2.36 -5.87
CA TYR A 88 -0.20 -2.79 -4.97
C TYR A 88 0.76 -3.79 -5.65
N ALA A 89 0.23 -4.73 -6.44
CA ALA A 89 1.05 -5.63 -7.23
C ALA A 89 1.91 -4.89 -8.27
N LYS A 90 1.34 -3.90 -8.98
CA LYS A 90 2.05 -3.05 -9.95
C LYS A 90 3.23 -2.33 -9.28
N GLN A 91 3.02 -1.73 -8.11
CA GLN A 91 4.09 -1.07 -7.35
C GLN A 91 5.22 -2.05 -6.99
N ASN A 92 4.87 -3.26 -6.56
CA ASN A 92 5.86 -4.25 -6.14
C ASN A 92 6.69 -4.76 -7.32
N ALA A 93 6.07 -4.95 -8.50
CA ALA A 93 6.76 -5.33 -9.73
C ALA A 93 7.72 -4.24 -10.25
N GLN A 94 7.45 -2.96 -9.95
CA GLN A 94 8.38 -1.87 -10.28
C GLN A 94 9.58 -1.77 -9.31
N ARG A 95 9.63 -2.60 -8.27
CA ARG A 95 10.64 -2.54 -7.19
C ARG A 95 11.19 -3.92 -6.87
N GLU A 96 11.76 -4.58 -7.87
CA GLU A 96 12.27 -5.96 -7.78
C GLU A 96 13.55 -6.08 -6.94
N ASN A 97 14.40 -5.05 -6.92
CA ASN A 97 15.67 -5.04 -6.19
C ASN A 97 15.47 -4.81 -4.68
N VAL A 98 14.80 -5.75 -3.99
CA VAL A 98 14.60 -5.71 -2.54
C VAL A 98 15.03 -7.02 -1.87
N LYS A 99 15.45 -6.90 -0.61
CA LYS A 99 15.83 -8.04 0.23
C LYS A 99 14.66 -9.01 0.41
N LYS A 100 14.96 -10.29 0.62
CA LYS A 100 13.96 -11.37 0.79
C LYS A 100 12.94 -11.09 1.89
N SER A 101 13.39 -10.54 3.02
CA SER A 101 12.51 -10.12 4.11
C SER A 101 11.46 -9.10 3.67
N THR A 102 11.83 -8.19 2.77
CA THR A 102 10.92 -7.18 2.21
C THR A 102 9.93 -7.81 1.24
N MET A 103 10.35 -8.79 0.44
CA MET A 103 9.43 -9.55 -0.43
C MET A 103 8.35 -10.26 0.39
N LYS A 104 8.72 -10.97 1.46
CA LYS A 104 7.76 -11.65 2.35
C LYS A 104 6.77 -10.70 3.00
N GLN A 105 7.23 -9.53 3.46
CA GLN A 105 6.35 -8.50 4.02
C GLN A 105 5.34 -7.96 2.99
N ARG A 106 5.77 -7.79 1.73
CA ARG A 106 4.89 -7.36 0.64
C ARG A 106 3.88 -8.44 0.27
N GLU A 107 4.30 -9.71 0.18
CA GLU A 107 3.41 -10.84 -0.05
C GLU A 107 2.33 -10.97 1.03
N GLN A 108 2.74 -10.81 2.30
CA GLN A 108 1.81 -10.81 3.43
C GLN A 108 0.74 -9.72 3.27
N LEU A 109 1.13 -8.46 2.98
CA LEU A 109 0.16 -7.38 2.78
C LEU A 109 -0.75 -7.66 1.57
N LEU A 110 -0.21 -8.19 0.47
CA LEU A 110 -1.01 -8.54 -0.70
C LEU A 110 -2.04 -9.63 -0.38
N ARG A 111 -1.67 -10.65 0.41
CA ARG A 111 -2.60 -11.67 0.90
C ARG A 111 -3.70 -11.05 1.77
N LEU A 112 -3.34 -10.19 2.72
CA LEU A 112 -4.29 -9.51 3.60
C LEU A 112 -5.27 -8.63 2.81
N LEU A 113 -4.80 -7.97 1.75
CA LEU A 113 -5.66 -7.21 0.84
C LEU A 113 -6.62 -8.13 0.08
N LYS A 114 -6.17 -9.28 -0.43
CA LYS A 114 -7.04 -10.25 -1.12
C LYS A 114 -8.14 -10.79 -0.21
N GLU A 115 -7.86 -10.92 1.08
CA GLU A 115 -8.81 -11.36 2.10
C GLU A 115 -9.74 -10.23 2.60
N ASP A 116 -9.44 -8.96 2.29
CA ASP A 116 -10.27 -7.81 2.67
C ASP A 116 -11.11 -7.29 1.50
N LYS A 117 -12.35 -6.87 1.78
CA LYS A 117 -13.25 -6.26 0.79
C LYS A 117 -12.64 -5.06 0.06
N LEU A 118 -11.69 -4.35 0.70
CA LEU A 118 -11.01 -3.20 0.11
C LEU A 118 -10.08 -3.60 -1.05
N GLY A 119 -9.46 -4.79 -1.01
CA GLY A 119 -8.49 -5.21 -2.03
C GLY A 119 -9.08 -5.37 -3.42
N ALA A 120 -10.33 -5.81 -3.51
CA ALA A 120 -11.06 -5.98 -4.77
C ALA A 120 -11.73 -4.69 -5.29
N ARG A 121 -11.75 -3.61 -4.51
CA ARG A 121 -12.37 -2.35 -4.93
C ARG A 121 -11.50 -1.62 -5.94
N SER A 122 -12.18 -1.00 -6.90
CA SER A 122 -11.58 -0.08 -7.86
C SER A 122 -11.04 1.15 -7.15
N ILE A 123 -9.81 1.57 -7.50
CA ILE A 123 -9.10 2.64 -6.78
C ILE A 123 -9.82 3.99 -6.84
N ASP A 124 -10.58 4.27 -7.91
CA ASP A 124 -11.41 5.48 -8.03
C ASP A 124 -12.59 5.53 -7.06
N THR A 125 -12.99 4.39 -6.50
CA THR A 125 -14.10 4.31 -5.55
C THR A 125 -13.67 4.38 -4.10
N ILE A 126 -12.38 4.27 -3.79
CA ILE A 126 -11.88 4.18 -2.42
C ILE A 126 -11.76 5.59 -1.83
N LYS A 127 -12.51 5.83 -0.75
CA LYS A 127 -12.52 7.10 -0.02
C LYS A 127 -11.65 7.03 1.24
N PRO A 128 -11.27 8.18 1.83
CA PRO A 128 -10.58 8.20 3.11
C PRO A 128 -11.34 7.46 4.22
N SER A 129 -12.68 7.51 4.25
CA SER A 129 -13.50 6.74 5.19
C SER A 129 -13.29 5.24 5.05
N ASP A 130 -13.23 4.73 3.81
CA ASP A 130 -13.00 3.30 3.54
C ASP A 130 -11.63 2.84 4.04
N ALA A 131 -10.61 3.70 3.91
CA ALA A 131 -9.25 3.43 4.39
C ALA A 131 -9.16 3.46 5.92
N LYS A 132 -9.92 4.34 6.60
CA LYS A 132 -10.05 4.34 8.06
C LYS A 132 -10.77 3.07 8.56
N GLU A 133 -11.86 2.67 7.91
CA GLU A 133 -12.55 1.40 8.21
C GLU A 133 -11.65 0.18 8.00
N TRP A 134 -10.78 0.20 6.99
CA TRP A 134 -9.79 -0.85 6.80
C TRP A 134 -8.81 -0.93 7.97
N ALA A 135 -8.33 0.21 8.49
CA ALA A 135 -7.45 0.21 9.66
C ALA A 135 -8.14 -0.39 10.90
N LEU A 136 -9.44 -0.10 11.11
CA LEU A 136 -10.25 -0.70 12.17
C LEU A 136 -10.36 -2.22 12.01
N ARG A 137 -10.70 -2.72 10.81
CA ARG A 137 -10.76 -4.17 10.55
C ARG A 137 -9.41 -4.87 10.75
N MET A 138 -8.31 -4.19 10.44
CA MET A 138 -6.97 -4.72 10.73
C MET A 138 -6.71 -4.80 12.24
N LYS A 139 -7.18 -3.82 13.03
CA LYS A 139 -7.08 -3.89 14.50
C LYS A 139 -7.94 -5.02 15.07
N GLU A 140 -9.16 -5.21 14.57
CA GLU A 140 -10.05 -6.33 14.95
C GLU A 140 -9.43 -7.70 14.66
N LYS A 141 -8.63 -7.81 13.59
CA LYS A 141 -7.84 -9.01 13.26
C LYS A 141 -6.63 -9.24 14.19
N GLY A 142 -6.38 -8.36 15.17
CA GLY A 142 -5.31 -8.48 16.16
C GLY A 142 -3.95 -7.92 15.70
N PHE A 143 -3.88 -7.14 14.61
CA PHE A 143 -2.63 -6.51 14.21
C PHE A 143 -2.24 -5.36 15.16
N SER A 144 -0.95 -5.25 15.48
CA SER A 144 -0.42 -4.15 16.31
C SER A 144 -0.47 -2.81 15.57
N TYR A 145 -0.53 -1.71 16.32
CA TYR A 145 -0.56 -0.35 15.76
C TYR A 145 0.56 -0.11 14.73
N ASN A 146 1.80 -0.48 15.06
CA ASN A 146 2.94 -0.31 14.16
C ASN A 146 2.83 -1.15 12.88
N THR A 147 2.26 -2.36 12.95
CA THR A 147 2.04 -3.20 11.76
C THR A 147 1.03 -2.56 10.83
N ILE A 148 -0.10 -2.09 11.37
CA ILE A 148 -1.13 -1.39 10.60
C ILE A 148 -0.56 -0.10 10.00
N ASN A 149 0.24 0.65 10.75
CA ASN A 149 0.87 1.87 10.27
C ASN A 149 1.83 1.59 9.10
N ASN A 150 2.63 0.53 9.17
CA ASN A 150 3.53 0.12 8.09
C ASN A 150 2.78 -0.32 6.83
N HIS A 151 1.68 -1.06 6.99
CA HIS A 151 0.79 -1.39 5.88
C HIS A 151 0.14 -0.14 5.27
N LYS A 152 -0.38 0.77 6.11
CA LYS A 152 -0.94 2.05 5.66
C LYS A 152 0.07 2.87 4.86
N ARG A 153 1.32 2.97 5.34
CA ARG A 153 2.42 3.65 4.62
C ARG A 153 2.69 3.03 3.27
N SER A 154 2.65 1.70 3.17
CA SER A 154 2.82 0.97 1.90
C SER A 154 1.70 1.30 0.92
N LEU A 155 0.44 1.26 1.36
CA LEU A 155 -0.72 1.60 0.54
C LEU A 155 -0.74 3.08 0.15
N LYS A 156 -0.35 3.98 1.06
CA LYS A 156 -0.15 5.41 0.77
C LYS A 156 0.86 5.58 -0.37
N ALA A 157 1.97 4.85 -0.36
CA ALA A 157 2.95 4.87 -1.44
C ALA A 157 2.39 4.33 -2.77
N SER A 158 1.53 3.29 -2.74
CA SER A 158 0.86 2.79 -3.95
C SER A 158 -0.05 3.85 -4.57
N PHE A 159 -0.83 4.56 -3.75
CA PHE A 159 -1.71 5.62 -4.22
C PHE A 159 -0.95 6.86 -4.71
N TYR A 160 0.26 7.13 -4.23
CA TYR A 160 1.10 8.16 -4.85
C TYR A 160 1.49 7.82 -6.28
N ILE A 161 1.82 6.55 -6.57
CA ILE A 161 2.08 6.11 -7.95
C ILE A 161 0.82 6.25 -8.79
N ALA A 162 -0.34 5.88 -8.25
CA ALA A 162 -1.61 6.05 -8.96
C ALA A 162 -1.95 7.53 -9.25
N ILE A 163 -1.52 8.46 -8.40
CA ILE A 163 -1.68 9.90 -8.65
C ILE A 163 -0.71 10.36 -9.75
N GLN A 164 0.55 9.91 -9.72
CA GLN A 164 1.55 10.23 -10.75
C GLN A 164 1.19 9.66 -12.13
N ASP A 165 0.49 8.52 -12.16
CA ASP A 165 -0.03 7.89 -13.38
C ASP A 165 -1.42 8.45 -13.79
N ASP A 166 -1.84 9.59 -13.20
CA ASP A 166 -3.15 10.24 -13.41
C ASP A 166 -4.35 9.29 -13.26
N CYS A 167 -4.24 8.24 -12.46
CA CYS A 167 -5.32 7.28 -12.26
C CYS A 167 -6.33 7.77 -11.21
N VAL A 168 -5.88 8.54 -10.22
CA VAL A 168 -6.72 9.08 -9.14
C VAL A 168 -6.24 10.47 -8.73
N ARG A 169 -7.15 11.29 -8.19
CA ARG A 169 -6.86 12.69 -7.81
C ARG A 169 -6.36 12.85 -6.37
N LYS A 170 -6.73 11.94 -5.48
CA LYS A 170 -6.50 12.06 -4.05
C LYS A 170 -6.07 10.72 -3.47
N ASN A 171 -5.23 10.78 -2.44
CA ASN A 171 -4.75 9.61 -1.73
C ASN A 171 -5.67 9.30 -0.53
N PRO A 172 -6.44 8.20 -0.54
CA PRO A 172 -7.34 7.87 0.57
C PRO A 172 -6.58 7.43 1.84
N PHE A 173 -5.30 7.08 1.73
CA PHE A 173 -4.45 6.69 2.85
C PHE A 173 -3.66 7.87 3.47
N ASP A 174 -3.95 9.10 3.04
CA ASP A 174 -3.33 10.31 3.58
C ASP A 174 -4.05 10.83 4.84
N PHE A 175 -4.00 10.04 5.90
CA PHE A 175 -4.52 10.39 7.22
C PHE A 175 -3.54 9.95 8.31
N LYS A 176 -3.60 10.56 9.50
CA LYS A 176 -2.81 10.12 10.66
C LYS A 176 -3.48 8.90 11.29
N LEU A 177 -2.74 7.81 11.52
CA LEU A 177 -3.33 6.59 12.07
C LEU A 177 -3.82 6.79 13.52
N SER A 178 -3.15 7.67 14.26
CA SER A 178 -3.51 8.05 15.63
C SER A 178 -4.87 8.74 15.76
N GLU A 179 -5.45 9.26 14.67
CA GLU A 179 -6.81 9.81 14.65
C GLU A 179 -7.88 8.72 14.51
N VAL A 180 -7.48 7.46 14.29
CA VAL A 180 -8.37 6.32 14.00
C VAL A 180 -8.19 5.22 15.02
N LEU A 181 -6.96 4.96 15.44
CA LEU A 181 -6.60 3.91 16.39
C LEU A 181 -5.75 4.52 17.50
N GLU A 182 -6.00 4.09 18.74
CA GLU A 182 -5.10 4.36 19.86
C GLU A 182 -3.75 3.68 19.64
N ASN A 183 -2.67 4.39 19.96
CA ASN A 183 -1.34 3.84 19.88
C ASN A 183 -1.02 3.06 21.17
N ASP A 184 -1.15 1.74 21.10
CA ASP A 184 -0.86 0.80 22.18
C ASP A 184 0.61 0.31 22.19
N THR A 185 1.49 1.02 21.48
CA THR A 185 2.91 0.66 21.46
C THR A 185 3.54 0.95 22.82
N LYS A 186 4.02 -0.09 23.48
CA LYS A 186 4.83 0.05 24.69
C LYS A 186 6.18 0.67 24.34
N GLU A 187 6.55 1.69 25.10
CA GLU A 187 7.88 2.28 25.01
C GLU A 187 8.93 1.23 25.41
N LYS A 188 10.03 1.19 24.65
CA LYS A 188 11.17 0.33 24.97
C LYS A 188 12.12 1.13 25.84
N VAL A 189 12.14 0.81 27.13
CA VAL A 189 13.06 1.40 28.09
C VAL A 189 14.41 0.68 27.98
N ALA A 190 15.49 1.44 27.87
CA ALA A 190 16.85 0.89 27.90
C ALA A 190 17.18 0.36 29.31
N LEU A 191 18.05 -0.64 29.39
CA LEU A 191 18.55 -1.13 30.67
C LEU A 191 19.43 -0.06 31.33
N THR A 192 19.32 0.08 32.65
CA THR A 192 20.30 0.87 33.42
C THR A 192 21.58 0.07 33.63
N GLU A 193 22.68 0.72 34.00
CA GLU A 193 23.96 0.04 34.27
C GLU A 193 23.81 -1.03 35.37
N GLU A 194 23.04 -0.74 36.42
CA GLU A 194 22.76 -1.68 37.49
C GLU A 194 21.96 -2.89 36.99
N GLN A 195 21.01 -2.67 36.08
CA GLN A 195 20.23 -3.74 35.46
C GLN A 195 21.10 -4.60 34.52
N GLU A 196 22.00 -3.99 33.75
CA GLU A 196 22.98 -4.73 32.94
C GLU A 196 23.88 -5.61 33.81
N GLN A 197 24.43 -5.06 34.90
CA GLN A 197 25.29 -5.80 35.82
C GLN A 197 24.52 -6.94 36.51
N ALA A 198 23.29 -6.69 36.93
CA ALA A 198 22.42 -7.72 37.51
C ALA A 198 22.12 -8.84 36.51
N LEU A 199 21.81 -8.49 35.26
CA LEU A 199 21.57 -9.45 34.18
C LEU A 199 22.81 -10.31 33.92
N LEU A 200 23.98 -9.70 33.76
CA LEU A 200 25.24 -10.41 33.53
C LEU A 200 25.60 -11.32 34.72
N SER A 201 25.42 -10.84 35.95
CA SER A 201 25.68 -11.63 37.17
C SER A 201 24.76 -12.84 37.28
N PHE A 202 23.48 -12.69 36.92
CA PHE A 202 22.53 -13.78 36.85
C PHE A 202 22.94 -14.81 35.80
N ILE A 203 23.19 -14.37 34.55
CA ILE A 203 23.56 -15.28 33.46
C ILE A 203 24.81 -16.06 33.83
N LYS A 204 25.83 -15.40 34.40
CA LYS A 204 27.10 -16.02 34.79
C LYS A 204 26.96 -17.17 35.79
N THR A 205 25.99 -17.10 36.69
CA THR A 205 25.81 -18.08 37.77
C THR A 205 24.70 -19.10 37.48
N ASP A 206 23.89 -18.89 36.45
CA ASP A 206 22.78 -19.77 36.09
C ASP A 206 23.23 -21.04 35.35
N ASN A 207 22.73 -22.19 35.80
CA ASN A 207 23.12 -23.51 35.26
C ASN A 207 22.73 -23.73 33.79
N VAL A 208 21.73 -23.00 33.27
CA VAL A 208 21.20 -23.17 31.90
C VAL A 208 21.74 -22.09 30.96
N TYR A 209 21.82 -20.85 31.44
CA TYR A 209 22.10 -19.68 30.62
C TYR A 209 23.56 -19.22 30.62
N HIS A 210 24.42 -19.70 31.53
CA HIS A 210 25.84 -19.29 31.59
C HIS A 210 26.59 -19.39 30.26
N LYS A 211 26.23 -20.36 29.41
CA LYS A 211 26.78 -20.53 28.06
C LYS A 211 26.56 -19.34 27.11
N TYR A 212 25.62 -18.44 27.41
CA TYR A 212 25.33 -17.24 26.62
C TYR A 212 25.90 -15.96 27.25
N TYR A 213 26.72 -16.09 28.31
CA TYR A 213 27.28 -14.93 29.01
C TYR A 213 28.08 -14.04 28.06
N ASP A 214 29.00 -14.63 27.29
CA ASP A 214 29.85 -13.90 26.36
C ASP A 214 29.03 -13.25 25.24
N ASP A 215 28.03 -13.96 24.69
CA ASP A 215 27.12 -13.43 23.66
C ASP A 215 26.41 -12.15 24.15
N VAL A 216 25.84 -12.20 25.37
CA VAL A 216 25.12 -11.06 25.95
C VAL A 216 26.07 -9.92 26.30
N LEU A 217 27.25 -10.24 26.83
CA LEU A 217 28.28 -9.24 27.12
C LEU A 217 28.70 -8.50 25.86
N ILE A 218 28.98 -9.23 24.77
CA ILE A 218 29.34 -8.63 23.48
C ILE A 218 28.21 -7.74 22.99
N LEU A 219 26.96 -8.19 22.98
CA LEU A 219 25.81 -7.38 22.52
C LEU A 219 25.67 -6.07 23.32
N LEU A 220 25.83 -6.11 24.64
CA LEU A 220 25.74 -4.93 25.50
C LEU A 220 26.89 -3.95 25.25
N LYS A 221 28.12 -4.44 25.05
CA LYS A 221 29.32 -3.58 24.94
C LYS A 221 29.64 -3.10 23.53
N THR A 222 29.17 -3.82 22.51
CA THR A 222 29.44 -3.49 21.10
C THR A 222 28.23 -2.90 20.38
N GLY A 223 27.01 -3.09 20.90
CA GLY A 223 25.79 -2.63 20.26
C GLY A 223 25.42 -3.35 18.96
N LEU A 224 26.04 -4.52 18.69
CA LEU A 224 25.77 -5.32 17.51
C LEU A 224 24.29 -5.74 17.44
N ARG A 225 23.75 -5.82 16.22
CA ARG A 225 22.49 -6.51 15.99
C ARG A 225 22.71 -8.00 16.19
N ILE A 226 21.71 -8.70 16.73
CA ILE A 226 21.80 -10.14 16.98
C ILE A 226 22.23 -10.96 15.73
N SER A 227 21.75 -10.58 14.55
CA SER A 227 22.12 -11.25 13.29
C SER A 227 23.56 -10.96 12.85
N GLU A 228 24.15 -9.84 13.26
CA GLU A 228 25.56 -9.51 13.04
C GLU A 228 26.42 -10.37 13.96
N LEU A 229 26.08 -10.46 15.26
CA LEU A 229 26.75 -11.37 16.20
C LEU A 229 26.71 -12.82 15.71
N CYS A 230 25.54 -13.33 15.30
CA CYS A 230 25.43 -14.68 14.76
C CYS A 230 26.17 -14.88 13.43
N GLY A 231 26.54 -13.80 12.74
CA GLY A 231 27.32 -13.83 11.51
C GLY A 231 28.82 -13.94 11.75
N LEU A 232 29.31 -13.47 12.90
CA LEU A 232 30.74 -13.37 13.18
C LEU A 232 31.48 -14.70 12.97
N THR A 233 32.60 -14.60 12.28
CA THR A 233 33.58 -15.66 12.09
C THR A 233 34.92 -15.25 12.72
N ILE A 234 35.82 -16.22 12.90
CA ILE A 234 37.17 -15.94 13.45
C ILE A 234 37.94 -14.96 12.54
N MET A 235 37.66 -14.96 11.24
CA MET A 235 38.32 -14.05 10.30
C MET A 235 37.90 -12.58 10.45
N ASP A 236 36.79 -12.33 11.13
CA ASP A 236 36.27 -10.97 11.35
C ASP A 236 36.88 -10.33 12.60
N VAL A 237 37.62 -11.09 13.42
CA VAL A 237 38.20 -10.63 14.67
C VAL A 237 39.72 -10.50 14.52
N ASP A 238 40.18 -9.27 14.53
CA ASP A 238 41.59 -8.93 14.61
C ASP A 238 42.00 -8.77 16.07
N PHE A 239 42.53 -9.84 16.66
CA PHE A 239 43.02 -9.84 18.03
C PHE A 239 44.31 -9.00 18.22
N ILE A 240 45.03 -8.65 17.15
CA ILE A 240 46.26 -7.85 17.24
C ILE A 240 45.87 -6.37 17.40
N HIS A 241 44.91 -5.92 16.60
CA HIS A 241 44.44 -4.54 16.60
C HIS A 241 43.20 -4.33 17.49
N GLU A 242 42.70 -5.39 18.12
CA GLU A 242 41.48 -5.40 18.95
C GLU A 242 40.24 -4.87 18.19
N VAL A 243 40.12 -5.25 16.92
CA VAL A 243 39.04 -4.80 16.02
C VAL A 243 38.14 -5.96 15.62
N VAL A 244 36.83 -5.71 15.59
CA VAL A 244 35.84 -6.62 14.99
C VAL A 244 35.26 -5.97 13.75
N VAL A 245 35.36 -6.65 12.60
CA VAL A 245 34.85 -6.18 11.32
C VAL A 245 33.43 -6.70 11.10
N ILE A 246 32.47 -5.78 10.89
CA ILE A 246 31.05 -6.12 10.71
C ILE A 246 30.62 -5.77 9.28
N ASP A 247 30.74 -6.73 8.37
CA ASP A 247 30.36 -6.55 6.96
C ASP A 247 29.27 -7.53 6.47
N HIS A 248 28.82 -8.43 7.35
CA HIS A 248 27.80 -9.43 7.05
C HIS A 248 26.95 -9.79 8.28
N GLN A 249 25.82 -10.46 8.02
CA GLN A 249 24.92 -10.97 9.05
C GLN A 249 24.39 -12.35 8.63
N LEU A 250 24.18 -13.21 9.62
CA LEU A 250 23.56 -14.52 9.43
C LEU A 250 22.04 -14.41 9.61
N LEU A 251 21.31 -14.77 8.56
CA LEU A 251 19.85 -14.78 8.55
C LEU A 251 19.34 -16.21 8.33
N LYS A 252 18.09 -16.46 8.75
CA LYS A 252 17.40 -17.72 8.56
C LYS A 252 16.08 -17.51 7.84
N SER A 253 15.78 -18.37 6.87
CA SER A 253 14.48 -18.44 6.21
C SER A 253 13.95 -19.87 6.18
N LYS A 254 12.63 -20.03 6.08
CA LYS A 254 12.00 -21.35 5.99
C LYS A 254 12.37 -22.10 4.71
N GLU A 255 12.52 -21.42 3.58
CA GLU A 255 12.80 -22.08 2.29
C GLU A 255 14.29 -22.43 2.11
N GLN A 256 15.20 -21.55 2.51
CA GLN A 256 16.64 -21.70 2.22
C GLN A 256 17.46 -22.16 3.44
N GLY A 257 16.90 -22.14 4.64
CA GLY A 257 17.68 -22.32 5.86
C GLY A 257 18.53 -21.07 6.14
N TYR A 258 19.78 -21.27 6.55
CA TYR A 258 20.72 -20.20 6.87
C TYR A 258 21.33 -19.59 5.61
N TYR A 259 21.47 -18.28 5.58
CA TYR A 259 22.13 -17.55 4.50
C TYR A 259 22.78 -16.26 5.02
N ILE A 260 23.89 -15.89 4.40
CA ILE A 260 24.60 -14.65 4.69
C ILE A 260 24.01 -13.52 3.84
N GLU A 261 23.87 -12.34 4.44
CA GLU A 261 23.48 -11.13 3.73
C GLU A 261 24.33 -9.95 4.21
N THR A 262 24.62 -9.00 3.33
CA THR A 262 25.31 -7.77 3.73
C THR A 262 24.36 -6.86 4.53
N PRO A 263 24.86 -6.06 5.49
CA PRO A 263 24.09 -5.02 6.17
C PRO A 263 23.47 -4.05 5.16
N LYS A 264 22.37 -3.40 5.56
CA LYS A 264 21.66 -2.45 4.68
C LYS A 264 22.44 -1.16 4.41
N THR A 265 23.40 -0.80 5.27
CA THR A 265 24.20 0.41 5.15
C THR A 265 25.68 0.03 5.17
N LYS A 266 26.50 0.74 4.37
CA LYS A 266 27.97 0.73 4.51
C LYS A 266 28.44 1.49 5.75
N SER A 267 27.55 2.25 6.37
CA SER A 267 27.80 3.11 7.51
C SER A 267 26.71 2.81 8.55
N GLY A 268 27.09 2.05 9.56
CA GLY A 268 26.26 1.64 10.67
C GLY A 268 27.18 1.28 11.82
N SER A 269 28.06 2.23 12.16
CA SER A 269 28.94 2.28 13.31
C SER A 269 28.59 3.53 14.09
#